data_AF-A0A3S1GEV8-F1
#
_entry.id   AF-A0A3S1GEV8-F1
#
_cell.length_a   1.000
_cell.length_b   1.000
_cell.length_c   1.000
_cell.angle_alpha   90.00
_cell.angle_beta   90.00
_cell.angle_gamma   90.00
#
_symmetry.space_group_name_H-M   'P 1'
#
loop_
_entity.id
_entity.type
_entity.pdbx_description
1 polymer ?
#
loop_
_entity_poly.entity_id
_entity_poly.type
_entity_poly.pdbx_seq_one_letter_code
_entity_poly.pdbx_strand_id
1 'polypeptide(L)'
;LDDCIKAIKLDPKASRAFFCSGAAWYGTGDPKRAIEAFSSAIEIDPRYAASYYGRGMARLDVKNYADATADFDQAAKLDPHNPNYAAARKAATAAQQKGGMDGNSIVPSSKELAAFVDRGYAFYH
;
A
#
# COMPACT_ATOMS: atom_id res chain seq x y z
N LEU A 1 10.25 5.91 -9.87
CA LEU A 1 10.48 6.78 -8.68
C LEU A 1 10.66 8.23 -9.10
N ASP A 2 11.65 8.52 -9.96
CA ASP A 2 11.97 9.89 -10.40
C ASP A 2 10.77 10.63 -11.02
N ASP A 3 9.98 9.95 -11.85
CA ASP A 3 8.77 10.55 -12.43
C ASP A 3 7.71 10.88 -11.37
N CYS A 4 7.52 10.01 -10.38
CA CYS A 4 6.60 10.28 -9.27
C CYS A 4 7.09 11.51 -8.46
N ILE A 5 8.40 11.62 -8.21
CA ILE A 5 9.00 12.78 -7.51
C ILE A 5 8.83 14.06 -8.34
N LYS A 6 9.04 13.98 -9.65
CA LYS A 6 8.80 15.10 -10.58
C LYS A 6 7.33 15.54 -10.52
N ALA A 7 6.39 14.60 -10.52
CA ALA A 7 4.97 14.89 -10.40
C ALA A 7 4.62 15.57 -9.06
N ILE A 8 5.22 15.13 -7.93
CA ILE A 8 5.05 15.80 -6.63
C ILE A 8 5.56 17.24 -6.66
N LYS A 9 6.70 17.50 -7.32
CA LYS A 9 7.25 18.86 -7.46
C LYS A 9 6.35 19.77 -8.30
N LEU A 10 5.67 19.21 -9.30
CA LEU A 10 4.73 19.95 -10.15
C LEU A 10 3.40 20.23 -9.43
N ASP A 11 2.89 19.25 -8.68
CA ASP A 11 1.68 19.39 -7.87
C ASP A 11 1.84 18.68 -6.51
N PRO A 12 2.19 19.42 -5.44
CA PRO A 12 2.32 18.87 -4.09
C PRO A 12 1.00 18.40 -3.47
N LYS A 13 -0.14 18.66 -4.12
CA LYS A 13 -1.47 18.19 -3.69
C LYS A 13 -1.98 17.03 -4.55
N ALA A 14 -1.14 16.48 -5.44
CA ALA A 14 -1.49 15.29 -6.19
C ALA A 14 -1.31 14.03 -5.32
N SER A 15 -2.38 13.58 -4.65
CA SER A 15 -2.37 12.31 -3.87
C SER A 15 -1.83 11.14 -4.70
N ARG A 16 -2.20 11.04 -5.98
CA ARG A 16 -1.73 10.00 -6.90
C ARG A 16 -0.21 10.03 -7.13
N ALA A 17 0.42 11.20 -7.07
CA ALA A 17 1.88 11.31 -7.22
C ALA A 17 2.62 10.76 -6.00
N PHE A 18 2.07 10.98 -4.80
CA PHE A 18 2.55 10.35 -3.57
C PHE A 18 2.25 8.84 -3.51
N PHE A 19 1.11 8.40 -4.00
CA PHE A 19 0.83 6.97 -4.17
C PHE A 19 1.84 6.30 -5.11
N CYS A 20 2.11 6.93 -6.26
CA CYS A 20 3.13 6.49 -7.22
C CYS A 20 4.51 6.38 -6.56
N SER A 21 4.93 7.39 -5.78
CA SER A 21 6.23 7.36 -5.10
C SER A 21 6.28 6.29 -4.01
N GLY A 22 5.19 6.08 -3.27
CA GLY A 22 5.07 5.01 -2.28
C GLY A 22 5.21 3.62 -2.90
N ALA A 23 4.51 3.38 -4.01
CA ALA A 23 4.62 2.12 -4.75
C ALA A 23 6.02 1.92 -5.35
N ALA A 24 6.65 2.99 -5.84
CA ALA A 24 8.01 2.94 -6.34
C ALA A 24 9.02 2.62 -5.22
N TRP A 25 8.94 3.27 -4.06
CA TRP A 25 9.78 2.98 -2.90
C TRP A 25 9.61 1.54 -2.42
N TYR A 26 8.37 1.06 -2.36
CA TYR A 26 8.07 -0.32 -2.03
C TYR A 26 8.73 -1.29 -3.03
N GLY A 27 8.62 -1.01 -4.34
CA GLY A 27 9.27 -1.79 -5.40
C GLY A 27 10.81 -1.81 -5.31
N THR A 28 11.43 -0.76 -4.75
CA THR A 28 12.87 -0.72 -4.48
C THR A 28 13.30 -1.45 -3.20
N GLY A 29 12.34 -1.99 -2.43
CA GLY A 29 12.63 -2.66 -1.15
C GLY A 29 12.86 -1.71 0.02
N ASP A 30 12.40 -0.45 -0.07
CA ASP A 30 12.40 0.51 1.05
C ASP A 30 10.97 0.71 1.58
N PRO A 31 10.48 -0.19 2.44
CA PRO A 31 9.12 -0.10 2.97
C PRO A 31 8.92 1.10 3.89
N LYS A 32 9.98 1.67 4.48
CA LYS A 32 9.87 2.85 5.35
C LYS A 32 9.51 4.09 4.54
N ARG A 33 10.24 4.34 3.45
CA ARG A 33 9.90 5.44 2.53
C ARG A 33 8.56 5.22 1.83
N ALA A 34 8.20 3.97 1.57
CA ALA A 34 6.88 3.64 1.05
C ALA A 34 5.76 4.06 2.02
N ILE A 35 5.90 3.74 3.32
CA ILE A 35 4.93 4.12 4.35
C ILE A 35 4.75 5.64 4.44
N GLU A 36 5.85 6.40 4.40
CA GLU A 36 5.82 7.87 4.42
C GLU A 36 5.05 8.40 3.22
N ALA A 37 5.41 7.97 2.01
CA ALA A 37 4.77 8.42 0.79
C ALA A 37 3.28 8.06 0.71
N PHE A 38 2.90 6.84 1.08
CA PHE A 38 1.48 6.47 1.16
C PHE A 38 0.73 7.25 2.24
N SER A 39 1.38 7.61 3.36
CA SER A 39 0.76 8.46 4.39
C SER A 39 0.47 9.85 3.85
N SER A 40 1.40 10.47 3.13
CA SER A 40 1.14 11.74 2.44
C SER A 40 0.02 11.63 1.41
N ALA A 41 -0.07 10.51 0.68
CA ALA A 41 -1.18 10.27 -0.25
C ALA A 41 -2.54 10.23 0.47
N ILE A 42 -2.60 9.60 1.65
CA ILE A 42 -3.80 9.50 2.50
C ILE A 42 -4.18 10.85 3.12
N GLU A 43 -3.20 11.65 3.55
CA GLU A 43 -3.44 12.99 4.09
C GLU A 43 -4.09 13.91 3.04
N ILE A 44 -3.70 13.75 1.78
CA ILE A 44 -4.25 14.52 0.66
C ILE A 44 -5.62 13.97 0.22
N ASP A 45 -5.74 12.66 0.06
CA ASP A 45 -7.00 11.99 -0.31
C ASP A 45 -7.28 10.79 0.63
N PRO A 46 -8.05 11.00 1.71
CA PRO A 46 -8.39 9.94 2.66
C PRO A 46 -9.42 8.95 2.12
N ARG A 47 -9.93 9.15 0.90
CA ARG A 47 -10.88 8.24 0.25
C ARG A 47 -10.20 7.30 -0.74
N TYR A 48 -8.91 7.46 -0.99
CA TYR A 48 -8.19 6.63 -1.94
C TYR A 48 -7.77 5.29 -1.31
N ALA A 49 -8.65 4.30 -1.41
CA ALA A 49 -8.49 2.96 -0.81
C ALA A 49 -7.13 2.30 -1.11
N ALA A 50 -6.61 2.48 -2.32
CA ALA A 50 -5.33 1.93 -2.74
C ALA A 50 -4.14 2.45 -1.91
N SER A 51 -4.20 3.68 -1.38
CA SER A 51 -3.12 4.23 -0.55
C SER A 51 -3.06 3.55 0.83
N TYR A 52 -4.22 3.24 1.41
CA TYR A 52 -4.28 2.43 2.63
C TYR A 52 -3.76 1.02 2.36
N TYR A 53 -4.20 0.38 1.27
CA TYR A 53 -3.70 -0.94 0.90
C TYR A 53 -2.17 -0.95 0.71
N GLY A 54 -1.61 0.00 -0.04
CA GLY A 54 -0.17 0.12 -0.25
C GLY A 54 0.60 0.33 1.05
N ARG A 55 0.10 1.20 1.96
CA ARG A 55 0.71 1.41 3.27
C ARG A 55 0.61 0.16 4.15
N GLY A 56 -0.50 -0.55 4.11
CA GLY A 56 -0.69 -1.82 4.82
C GLY A 56 0.32 -2.89 4.38
N MET A 57 0.55 -3.02 3.07
CA MET A 57 1.57 -3.93 2.53
C MET A 57 2.98 -3.54 3.02
N ALA A 58 3.35 -2.26 2.95
CA ALA A 58 4.63 -1.79 3.45
C ALA A 58 4.78 -1.99 4.98
N ARG A 59 3.68 -1.87 5.75
CA ARG A 59 3.65 -2.16 7.19
C ARG A 59 3.82 -3.64 7.50
N LEU A 60 3.31 -4.55 6.66
CA LEU A 60 3.57 -6.00 6.78
C LEU A 60 5.07 -6.31 6.68
N ASP A 61 5.76 -5.70 5.71
CA ASP A 61 7.20 -5.92 5.49
C ASP A 61 8.06 -5.49 6.69
N VAL A 62 7.62 -4.45 7.42
CA VAL A 62 8.27 -4.02 8.68
C VAL A 62 7.66 -4.69 9.92
N LYS A 63 6.86 -5.75 9.75
CA LYS A 63 6.20 -6.54 10.80
C LYS A 63 5.27 -5.73 11.72
N ASN A 64 4.78 -4.59 11.26
CA ASN A 64 3.78 -3.80 11.95
C ASN A 64 2.37 -4.30 11.59
N TYR A 65 2.03 -5.50 12.06
CA TYR A 65 0.83 -6.21 11.65
C TYR A 65 -0.48 -5.55 12.13
N ALA A 66 -0.45 -4.91 13.30
CA ALA A 66 -1.62 -4.23 13.85
C ALA A 66 -2.04 -3.04 12.98
N ASP A 67 -1.09 -2.17 12.65
CA ASP A 67 -1.36 -1.01 11.79
C ASP A 67 -1.65 -1.43 10.34
N ALA A 68 -1.03 -2.52 9.86
CA ALA A 68 -1.36 -3.08 8.55
C ALA A 68 -2.82 -3.56 8.48
N THR A 69 -3.29 -4.26 9.52
CA THR A 69 -4.68 -4.71 9.62
C THR A 69 -5.65 -3.53 9.58
N ALA A 70 -5.35 -2.46 10.33
CA ALA A 70 -6.16 -1.25 10.35
C ALA A 70 -6.23 -0.57 8.97
N ASP A 71 -5.11 -0.50 8.25
CA ASP A 71 -5.07 0.03 6.89
C ASP A 71 -5.90 -0.82 5.92
N PHE A 72 -5.80 -2.16 5.98
CA PHE A 72 -6.60 -3.03 5.12
C PHE A 72 -8.10 -2.97 5.44
N ASP A 73 -8.47 -2.84 6.71
CA ASP A 73 -9.85 -2.58 7.11
C ASP A 73 -10.37 -1.28 6.52
N GLN A 74 -9.56 -0.22 6.53
CA GLN A 74 -9.95 1.05 5.95
C GLN A 74 -10.09 0.96 4.42
N ALA A 75 -9.17 0.28 3.73
CA ALA A 75 -9.28 0.02 2.30
C ALA A 75 -10.57 -0.74 1.95
N ALA A 76 -10.90 -1.80 2.70
CA ALA A 76 -12.12 -2.59 2.51
C ALA A 76 -13.39 -1.80 2.83
N LYS A 77 -13.36 -0.86 3.78
CA LYS A 77 -14.50 0.04 4.04
C LYS A 77 -14.73 1.02 2.89
N LEU A 78 -13.66 1.53 2.29
CA LEU A 78 -13.72 2.51 1.20
C LEU A 78 -14.14 1.87 -0.12
N ASP A 79 -13.70 0.64 -0.39
CA ASP A 79 -14.05 -0.13 -1.57
C ASP A 79 -14.27 -1.62 -1.21
N PRO A 80 -15.50 -1.97 -0.80
CA PRO A 80 -15.84 -3.31 -0.33
C PRO A 80 -15.93 -4.36 -1.43
N HIS A 81 -15.90 -3.95 -2.70
CA HIS A 81 -16.00 -4.87 -3.84
C HIS A 81 -14.65 -5.43 -4.28
N ASN A 82 -13.55 -4.90 -3.73
CA ASN A 82 -12.22 -5.40 -4.01
C ASN A 82 -11.83 -6.53 -3.04
N PRO A 83 -11.77 -7.80 -3.50
CA PRO A 83 -11.49 -8.93 -2.63
C PRO A 83 -10.06 -8.92 -2.08
N ASN A 84 -9.12 -8.20 -2.72
CA ASN A 84 -7.72 -8.15 -2.29
C ASN A 84 -7.57 -7.49 -0.92
N TYR A 85 -8.41 -6.52 -0.57
CA TYR A 85 -8.33 -5.84 0.72
C TYR A 85 -8.73 -6.75 1.87
N ALA A 86 -9.84 -7.50 1.71
CA ALA A 86 -10.26 -8.49 2.69
C ALA A 86 -9.26 -9.64 2.83
N ALA A 87 -8.69 -10.09 1.71
CA ALA A 87 -7.65 -11.12 1.69
C ALA A 87 -6.37 -10.65 2.42
N ALA A 88 -5.92 -9.42 2.15
CA ALA A 88 -4.74 -8.85 2.80
C ALA A 88 -4.94 -8.61 4.29
N ARG A 89 -6.14 -8.16 4.71
CA ARG A 89 -6.49 -8.10 6.13
C ARG A 89 -6.38 -9.48 6.80
N LYS A 90 -6.95 -10.52 6.20
CA LYS A 90 -6.88 -11.89 6.72
C LYS A 90 -5.43 -12.39 6.79
N ALA A 91 -4.61 -12.04 5.80
CA ALA A 91 -3.18 -12.35 5.81
C ALA A 91 -2.45 -11.60 6.93
N ALA A 92 -2.76 -10.33 7.15
CA ALA A 92 -2.17 -9.52 8.22
C ALA A 92 -2.50 -10.03 9.62
N THR A 93 -3.77 -10.39 9.87
CA THR A 93 -4.18 -10.96 11.17
C THR A 93 -3.57 -12.33 11.39
N ALA A 94 -3.48 -13.17 10.35
CA ALA A 94 -2.78 -14.44 10.44
C ALA A 94 -1.27 -14.24 10.69
N ALA A 95 -0.63 -13.26 10.06
CA ALA A 95 0.76 -12.90 10.29
C ALA A 95 0.99 -12.33 11.70
N GLN A 96 0.03 -11.60 12.27
CA GLN A 96 0.07 -11.14 13.66
C GLN A 96 0.02 -12.31 14.66
N GLN A 97 -0.84 -13.29 14.39
CA GLN A 97 -0.97 -14.50 15.22
C GLN A 97 0.26 -15.42 15.09
N LYS A 98 0.77 -15.59 13.86
CA LYS A 98 2.01 -16.33 13.56
C LYS A 98 3.28 -15.56 13.95
N GLY A 99 3.23 -14.25 14.08
CA GLY A 99 4.32 -13.45 14.63
C GLY A 99 4.58 -13.74 16.12
N GLY A 100 3.62 -14.40 16.79
CA GLY A 100 3.82 -15.05 18.09
C GLY A 100 4.03 -16.57 18.01
N MET A 101 4.11 -17.16 16.80
CA MET A 101 4.32 -18.60 16.53
C MET A 101 5.18 -18.75 15.26
N ASP A 102 6.47 -18.61 15.44
CA ASP A 102 7.51 -18.48 14.43
C ASP A 102 7.39 -19.38 13.18
N GLY A 103 7.68 -18.77 12.02
CA GLY A 103 8.33 -19.43 10.89
C GLY A 103 7.42 -20.04 9.82
N ASN A 104 7.59 -19.58 8.58
CA ASN A 104 7.17 -20.22 7.33
C ASN A 104 5.70 -20.03 6.90
N SER A 105 5.42 -19.02 6.05
CA SER A 105 4.41 -19.08 4.96
C SER A 105 4.41 -17.80 4.11
N ILE A 106 4.90 -17.95 2.86
CA ILE A 106 4.57 -17.26 1.60
C ILE A 106 3.75 -15.95 1.73
N VAL A 107 4.46 -14.82 1.71
CA VAL A 107 3.90 -13.50 1.37
C VAL A 107 3.83 -13.33 -0.15
N PRO A 108 2.78 -12.70 -0.70
CA PRO A 108 2.76 -12.33 -2.12
C PRO A 108 3.89 -11.33 -2.40
N SER A 109 4.72 -11.65 -3.40
CA SER A 109 5.91 -10.88 -3.71
C SER A 109 5.59 -9.47 -4.23
N SER A 110 6.54 -8.56 -4.06
CA SER A 110 6.57 -7.16 -4.53
C SER A 110 6.09 -6.89 -5.97
N LYS A 111 5.95 -7.92 -6.82
CA LYS A 111 5.45 -7.83 -8.20
C LYS A 111 3.96 -7.47 -8.32
N GLU A 112 3.12 -7.78 -7.32
CA GLU A 112 1.67 -7.55 -7.42
C GLU A 112 1.28 -6.08 -7.26
N LEU A 113 2.02 -5.31 -6.45
CA LEU A 113 1.81 -3.87 -6.32
C LEU A 113 2.23 -3.10 -7.58
N ALA A 114 3.32 -3.54 -8.23
CA ALA A 114 3.76 -2.96 -9.50
C ALA A 114 2.72 -3.15 -10.61
N ALA A 115 2.05 -4.30 -10.66
CA ALA A 115 0.95 -4.56 -11.60
C ALA A 115 -0.29 -3.68 -11.34
N PHE A 116 -0.51 -3.24 -10.09
CA PHE A 116 -1.58 -2.31 -9.75
C PHE A 116 -1.27 -0.88 -10.19
N VAL A 117 -0.01 -0.46 -10.13
CA VAL A 117 0.43 0.85 -10.66
C VAL A 117 0.25 0.90 -12.17
N ASP A 118 0.67 -0.14 -12.90
CA ASP A 118 0.53 -0.20 -14.37
C ASP A 118 -0.93 -0.26 -14.82
N ARG A 119 -1.80 -0.98 -14.10
CA ARG A 119 -3.24 -1.04 -14.40
C ARG A 119 -4.02 0.19 -13.92
N GLY A 120 -3.52 0.92 -12.93
CA GLY A 120 -4.09 2.18 -12.46
C GLY A 120 -3.99 3.32 -13.47
N TYR A 121 -3.12 3.19 -14.49
CA TYR A 121 -3.04 4.12 -15.62
C TYR A 121 -4.08 3.87 -16.72
N ALA A 122 -4.78 2.75 -16.73
CA ALA A 122 -5.68 2.37 -17.83
C ALA A 122 -7.11 2.92 -17.73
N PHE A 123 -7.46 3.69 -16.69
CA PHE A 123 -8.84 4.18 -16.46
C PHE A 123 -9.10 5.65 -16.83
N TYR A 124 -8.22 6.31 -17.59
CA TYR A 124 -8.47 7.68 -18.06
C TYR A 124 -8.02 7.88 -19.52
N HIS A 125 -8.84 7.37 -20.45
CA HIS A 125 -9.01 7.95 -21.79
C HIS A 125 -10.45 8.45 -21.92
#